data_AF-A0A0E2NST3-F1
#
_entry.id   AF-A0A0E2NST3-F1
#
_cell.length_a   1.000
_cell.length_b   1.000
_cell.length_c   1.000
_cell.angle_alpha   90.00
_cell.angle_beta   90.00
_cell.angle_gamma   90.00
#
_symmetry.space_group_name_H-M   'P 1'
#
loop_
_entity.id
_entity.type
_entity.pdbx_description
1 polymer ?
#
loop_
_entity_poly.entity_id
_entity_poly.type
_entity_poly.pdbx_seq_one_letter_code
_entity_poly.pdbx_strand_id
1 'polypeptide(L)'
;MAHTAAVDMEGPILAAEVIAFLLQQRSHAGCFDEFVDVLCSYFSGRGGQAPTKGDLTEAARFRSALGKWNDCLAKGKAVPANSVLQATFAVHEAAAAVALTGQPDGDWTAIRSVLEDGACTRLAEVAKEARNVRLLERGTQLRQSLSQDWRDTGGYKNALAVTRQAFVQEHFATAHKPESGVVVMNMHKAKGKQFDEVIIFEGWPKRYKGEIVGNPDRIVGGNVRAGAMTQARQNFRVSVTRAKTRTTIMSPNDDVCVLLLSDE
;
A
#
# COMPACT_ATOMS: atom_id res chain seq x y z
N MET A 1 25.12 12.31 0.26
CA MET A 1 23.75 12.72 0.67
C MET A 1 22.85 11.50 0.50
N ALA A 2 22.08 11.13 1.51
CA ALA A 2 21.10 10.06 1.37
C ALA A 2 19.90 10.60 0.58
N HIS A 3 19.65 10.08 -0.62
CA HIS A 3 18.47 10.41 -1.40
C HIS A 3 17.30 9.62 -0.84
N THR A 4 16.28 10.33 -0.36
CA THR A 4 15.02 9.75 0.11
C THR A 4 14.04 9.74 -1.05
N ALA A 5 13.30 8.64 -1.25
CA ALA A 5 12.11 8.60 -2.10
C ALA A 5 10.86 8.90 -1.25
N ALA A 6 10.13 10.00 -1.54
CA ALA A 6 8.81 10.23 -0.95
C ALA A 6 7.73 9.63 -1.87
N VAL A 7 6.98 8.65 -1.36
CA VAL A 7 5.90 7.94 -2.07
C VAL A 7 4.54 8.42 -1.52
N ASP A 8 3.48 8.24 -2.28
CA ASP A 8 2.10 8.28 -1.77
C ASP A 8 1.97 7.41 -0.51
N MET A 9 1.61 8.00 0.63
CA MET A 9 1.74 7.34 1.93
C MET A 9 0.43 6.68 2.37
N GLU A 10 -0.72 7.01 1.79
CA GLU A 10 -2.03 6.56 2.26
C GLU A 10 -2.15 5.01 2.30
N GLY A 11 -1.81 4.35 1.20
CA GLY A 11 -1.79 2.89 1.11
C GLY A 11 -0.74 2.24 2.02
N PRO A 12 0.53 2.65 1.98
CA PRO A 12 1.56 2.18 2.91
C PRO A 12 1.22 2.41 4.39
N ILE A 13 0.61 3.53 4.75
CA ILE A 13 0.14 3.86 6.11
C ILE A 13 -0.89 2.84 6.57
N LEU A 14 -1.93 2.63 5.77
CA LEU A 14 -3.00 1.71 6.14
C LEU A 14 -2.52 0.25 6.13
N ALA A 15 -1.59 -0.10 5.25
CA ALA A 15 -0.95 -1.42 5.26
C ALA A 15 -0.12 -1.64 6.55
N ALA A 16 0.57 -0.59 7.01
CA ALA A 16 1.29 -0.61 8.27
C ALA A 16 0.34 -0.79 9.47
N GLU A 17 -0.86 -0.20 9.44
CA GLU A 17 -1.87 -0.43 10.49
C GLU A 17 -2.30 -1.90 10.56
N VAL A 18 -2.42 -2.61 9.44
CA VAL A 18 -2.74 -4.05 9.42
C VAL A 18 -1.64 -4.87 10.12
N ILE A 19 -0.37 -4.60 9.83
CA ILE A 19 0.76 -5.29 10.49
C ILE A 19 0.82 -4.93 11.97
N ALA A 20 0.66 -3.64 12.30
CA ALA A 20 0.62 -3.18 13.67
C ALA A 20 -0.52 -3.83 14.46
N PHE A 21 -1.69 -4.04 13.85
CA PHE A 21 -2.78 -4.75 14.49
C PHE A 21 -2.36 -6.16 14.93
N LEU A 22 -1.71 -6.90 14.03
CA LEU A 22 -1.26 -8.28 14.26
C LEU A 22 -0.12 -8.39 15.28
N LEU A 23 0.77 -7.40 15.33
CA LEU A 23 1.82 -7.33 16.36
C LEU A 23 1.27 -7.30 17.79
N GLN A 24 0.03 -6.86 17.99
CA GLN A 24 -0.59 -6.81 19.32
C GLN A 24 -0.95 -8.21 19.85
N GLN A 25 -1.04 -9.22 18.97
CA GLN A 25 -1.43 -10.60 19.29
C GLN A 25 -2.61 -10.68 20.27
N ARG A 26 -3.70 -9.96 19.94
CA ARG A 26 -4.92 -9.94 20.76
C ARG A 26 -5.62 -11.29 20.67
N SER A 27 -6.18 -11.76 21.79
CA SER A 27 -6.77 -13.10 21.90
C SER A 27 -8.24 -13.08 22.37
N HIS A 28 -8.93 -11.93 22.27
CA HIS A 28 -10.35 -11.82 22.62
C HIS A 28 -11.25 -12.26 21.46
N ALA A 29 -12.50 -12.62 21.76
CA ALA A 29 -13.44 -13.20 20.80
C ALA A 29 -13.73 -12.30 19.56
N GLY A 30 -13.55 -10.98 19.67
CA GLY A 30 -13.74 -10.02 18.57
C GLY A 30 -12.47 -9.66 17.80
N CYS A 31 -11.33 -10.29 18.09
CA CYS A 31 -10.05 -9.93 17.48
C CYS A 31 -10.07 -10.08 15.95
N PHE A 32 -10.67 -11.16 15.44
CA PHE A 32 -10.73 -11.40 14.00
C PHE A 32 -11.64 -10.38 13.28
N ASP A 33 -12.75 -9.99 13.90
CA ASP A 33 -13.64 -8.96 13.38
C ASP A 33 -12.92 -7.61 13.26
N GLU A 34 -12.20 -7.21 14.32
CA GLU A 34 -11.38 -6.00 14.33
C GLU A 34 -10.28 -6.05 13.25
N PHE A 35 -9.64 -7.21 13.07
CA PHE A 35 -8.65 -7.41 12.00
C PHE A 35 -9.25 -7.18 10.62
N VAL A 36 -10.44 -7.74 10.36
CA VAL A 36 -11.16 -7.55 9.09
C VAL A 36 -11.57 -6.08 8.90
N ASP A 37 -11.94 -5.36 9.97
CA ASP A 37 -12.26 -3.94 9.89
C ASP A 37 -11.03 -3.07 9.54
N VAL A 38 -9.87 -3.37 10.12
CA VAL A 38 -8.60 -2.71 9.75
C VAL A 38 -8.25 -3.01 8.30
N LEU A 39 -8.41 -4.25 7.84
CA LEU A 39 -8.20 -4.64 6.44
C LEU A 39 -9.18 -3.94 5.47
N CYS A 40 -10.45 -3.80 5.86
CA CYS A 40 -11.43 -3.06 5.06
C CYS A 40 -11.11 -1.57 4.97
N SER A 41 -10.55 -1.00 6.04
CA SER A 41 -10.09 0.40 6.06
C SER A 41 -8.91 0.58 5.11
N TYR A 42 -7.98 -0.37 5.05
CA TYR A 42 -6.92 -0.39 4.05
C TYR A 42 -7.45 -0.36 2.62
N PHE A 43 -8.35 -1.27 2.23
CA PHE A 43 -8.92 -1.24 0.89
C PHE A 43 -9.68 0.08 0.61
N SER A 44 -10.49 0.53 1.55
CA SER A 44 -11.31 1.73 1.34
C SER A 44 -10.47 3.02 1.26
N GLY A 45 -9.28 3.04 1.87
CA GLY A 45 -8.46 4.23 2.00
C GLY A 45 -7.15 4.23 1.20
N ARG A 46 -6.66 3.09 0.69
CA ARG A 46 -5.34 3.00 0.04
C ARG A 46 -5.17 3.87 -1.20
N GLY A 47 -6.27 4.25 -1.87
CA GLY A 47 -6.28 5.20 -2.99
C GLY A 47 -6.35 6.68 -2.58
N GLY A 48 -6.27 7.00 -1.29
CA GLY A 48 -6.38 8.35 -0.76
C GLY A 48 -7.69 9.03 -1.14
N GLN A 49 -7.62 10.20 -1.79
CA GLN A 49 -8.79 10.96 -2.25
C GLN A 49 -9.50 10.35 -3.48
N ALA A 50 -8.94 9.29 -4.08
CA ALA A 50 -9.50 8.63 -5.25
C ALA A 50 -9.46 7.09 -5.10
N PRO A 51 -10.15 6.52 -4.10
CA PRO A 51 -10.22 5.07 -3.94
C PRO A 51 -10.85 4.42 -5.18
N THR A 52 -10.29 3.30 -5.61
CA THR A 52 -10.79 2.64 -6.82
C THR A 52 -12.12 1.94 -6.55
N LYS A 53 -12.97 1.82 -7.56
CA LYS A 53 -14.20 1.00 -7.46
C LYS A 53 -13.88 -0.44 -7.06
N GLY A 54 -12.74 -0.98 -7.49
CA GLY A 54 -12.29 -2.31 -7.15
C GLY A 54 -12.03 -2.46 -5.65
N ASP A 55 -11.30 -1.52 -5.06
CA ASP A 55 -10.97 -1.57 -3.63
C ASP A 55 -12.22 -1.41 -2.75
N LEU A 56 -13.12 -0.47 -3.10
CA LEU A 56 -14.39 -0.31 -2.39
C LEU A 56 -15.26 -1.58 -2.46
N THR A 57 -15.27 -2.24 -3.63
CA THR A 57 -15.99 -3.51 -3.81
C THR A 57 -15.38 -4.61 -2.96
N GLU A 58 -14.05 -4.69 -2.89
CA GLU A 58 -13.35 -5.68 -2.06
C GLU A 58 -13.64 -5.45 -0.57
N ALA A 59 -13.57 -4.20 -0.09
CA ALA A 59 -13.92 -3.88 1.30
C ALA A 59 -15.37 -4.27 1.62
N ALA A 60 -16.32 -3.97 0.73
CA ALA A 60 -17.72 -4.38 0.90
C ALA A 60 -17.89 -5.91 0.91
N ARG A 61 -17.14 -6.62 0.07
CA ARG A 61 -17.14 -8.09 0.02
C ARG A 61 -16.64 -8.69 1.33
N PHE A 62 -15.54 -8.17 1.90
CA PHE A 62 -15.03 -8.63 3.20
C PHE A 62 -16.02 -8.37 4.33
N ARG A 63 -16.62 -7.17 4.41
CA ARG A 63 -17.66 -6.86 5.42
C ARG A 63 -18.87 -7.78 5.30
N SER A 64 -19.37 -8.02 4.08
CA SER A 64 -20.50 -8.93 3.85
C SER A 64 -20.15 -10.38 4.23
N ALA A 65 -18.92 -10.82 3.92
CA ALA A 65 -18.44 -12.14 4.30
C ALA A 65 -18.34 -12.28 5.82
N LEU A 66 -17.90 -11.24 6.54
CA LEU A 66 -17.81 -11.22 8.01
C LEU A 66 -19.19 -11.32 8.65
N GLY A 67 -20.17 -10.56 8.15
CA GLY A 67 -21.56 -10.67 8.64
C GLY A 67 -22.11 -12.09 8.54
N LYS A 68 -21.91 -12.75 7.39
CA LYS A 68 -22.32 -14.16 7.20
C LYS A 68 -21.54 -15.12 8.08
N TRP A 69 -20.24 -14.87 8.27
CA TRP A 69 -19.37 -15.67 9.14
C TRP A 69 -19.89 -15.65 10.58
N ASN A 70 -20.14 -14.45 11.11
CA ASN A 70 -20.64 -14.26 12.46
C ASN A 70 -22.06 -14.80 12.66
N ASP A 71 -22.94 -14.63 11.67
CA ASP A 71 -24.28 -15.25 11.68
C ASP A 71 -24.22 -16.78 11.78
N CYS A 72 -23.28 -17.41 11.08
CA CYS A 72 -23.05 -18.86 11.17
C CYS A 72 -22.59 -19.25 12.57
N LEU A 73 -21.58 -18.55 13.11
CA LEU A 73 -21.06 -18.81 14.46
C LEU A 73 -22.13 -18.65 15.53
N ALA A 74 -22.93 -17.57 15.47
CA ALA A 74 -24.01 -17.30 16.41
C ALA A 74 -25.10 -18.39 16.38
N LYS A 75 -25.30 -19.04 15.22
CA LYS A 75 -26.24 -20.16 15.04
C LYS A 75 -25.61 -21.52 15.32
N GLY A 76 -24.35 -21.58 15.78
CA GLY A 76 -23.60 -22.82 16.01
C GLY A 76 -23.34 -23.63 14.73
N LYS A 77 -23.37 -22.97 13.56
CA LYS A 77 -23.15 -23.60 12.25
C LYS A 77 -21.70 -23.43 11.82
N ALA A 78 -21.22 -24.38 11.01
CA ALA A 78 -19.94 -24.25 10.35
C ALA A 78 -19.90 -22.97 9.49
N VAL A 79 -18.77 -22.28 9.53
CA VAL A 79 -18.51 -21.09 8.70
C VAL A 79 -18.41 -21.49 7.21
N PRO A 80 -18.76 -20.59 6.26
CA PRO A 80 -18.79 -20.97 4.85
C PRO A 80 -17.41 -21.39 4.32
N ALA A 81 -17.29 -22.60 3.77
CA ALA A 81 -16.04 -23.16 3.26
C ALA A 81 -15.44 -22.36 2.09
N ASN A 82 -16.29 -21.72 1.28
CA ASN A 82 -15.86 -20.91 0.13
C ASN A 82 -15.71 -19.42 0.46
N SER A 83 -15.70 -19.05 1.75
CA SER A 83 -15.55 -17.64 2.16
C SER A 83 -14.14 -17.13 1.88
N VAL A 84 -14.04 -15.89 1.41
CA VAL A 84 -12.76 -15.15 1.32
C VAL A 84 -12.08 -15.02 2.69
N LEU A 85 -12.86 -15.14 3.77
CA LEU A 85 -12.35 -15.09 5.13
C LEU A 85 -11.64 -16.37 5.57
N GLN A 86 -11.77 -17.51 4.88
CA GLN A 86 -11.07 -18.73 5.28
C GLN A 86 -9.55 -18.56 5.20
N ALA A 87 -9.04 -18.14 4.05
CA ALA A 87 -7.61 -17.86 3.87
C ALA A 87 -7.16 -16.69 4.75
N THR A 88 -8.01 -15.67 4.93
CA THR A 88 -7.72 -14.51 5.78
C THR A 88 -7.59 -14.91 7.26
N PHE A 89 -8.48 -15.78 7.74
CA PHE A 89 -8.46 -16.34 9.09
C PHE A 89 -7.23 -17.21 9.33
N ALA A 90 -6.89 -18.08 8.38
CA ALA A 90 -5.69 -18.90 8.48
C ALA A 90 -4.40 -18.05 8.61
N VAL A 91 -4.30 -16.95 7.86
CA VAL A 91 -3.16 -16.03 7.97
C VAL A 91 -3.18 -15.26 9.29
N HIS A 92 -4.36 -14.84 9.76
CA HIS A 92 -4.51 -14.21 11.08
C HIS A 92 -4.02 -15.13 12.21
N GLU A 93 -4.45 -16.40 12.21
CA GLU A 93 -4.00 -17.40 13.19
C GLU A 93 -2.49 -17.66 13.10
N ALA A 94 -1.95 -17.76 11.89
CA ALA A 94 -0.51 -17.93 11.68
C ALA A 94 0.29 -16.72 12.22
N ALA A 95 -0.22 -15.50 12.03
CA ALA A 95 0.40 -14.29 12.56
C ALA A 95 0.31 -14.22 14.10
N ALA A 96 -0.81 -14.64 14.68
CA ALA A 96 -0.99 -14.75 16.12
C ALA A 96 -0.05 -15.78 16.77
N ALA A 97 0.37 -16.80 16.02
CA ALA A 97 1.30 -17.84 16.47
C ALA A 97 2.80 -17.46 16.37
N VAL A 98 3.13 -16.30 15.77
CA VAL A 98 4.53 -15.85 15.65
C VAL A 98 5.11 -15.59 17.05
N ALA A 99 6.29 -16.16 17.35
CA ALA A 99 7.00 -15.83 18.57
C ALA A 99 7.69 -14.46 18.42
N LEU A 100 7.15 -13.44 19.08
CA LEU A 100 7.72 -12.09 19.08
C LEU A 100 8.88 -11.99 20.06
N THR A 101 9.88 -11.20 19.70
CA THR A 101 11.18 -11.11 20.40
C THR A 101 11.38 -9.77 21.14
N GLY A 102 10.52 -8.79 20.87
CA GLY A 102 10.67 -7.42 21.36
C GLY A 102 11.63 -6.59 20.52
N GLN A 103 12.11 -7.10 19.38
CA GLN A 103 12.88 -6.34 18.40
C GLN A 103 11.95 -5.87 17.28
N PRO A 104 11.51 -4.59 17.26
CA PRO A 104 10.44 -4.14 16.37
C PRO A 104 10.69 -4.44 14.89
N ASP A 105 11.92 -4.25 14.40
CA ASP A 105 12.26 -4.50 12.99
C ASP A 105 12.11 -5.99 12.62
N GLY A 106 12.59 -6.88 13.50
CA GLY A 106 12.55 -8.33 13.30
C GLY A 106 11.13 -8.86 13.40
N ASP A 107 10.41 -8.44 14.43
CA ASP A 107 9.03 -8.86 14.69
C ASP A 107 8.08 -8.34 13.61
N TRP A 108 8.25 -7.10 13.15
CA TRP A 108 7.52 -6.56 12.01
C TRP A 108 7.78 -7.35 10.73
N THR A 109 9.05 -7.66 10.46
CA THR A 109 9.42 -8.43 9.28
C THR A 109 8.83 -9.83 9.33
N ALA A 110 8.82 -10.48 10.49
CA ALA A 110 8.23 -11.79 10.69
C ALA A 110 6.73 -11.79 10.39
N ILE A 111 5.97 -10.85 10.98
CA ILE A 111 4.53 -10.72 10.72
C ILE A 111 4.25 -10.42 9.24
N ARG A 112 5.02 -9.51 8.63
CA ARG A 112 4.89 -9.17 7.21
C ARG A 112 5.13 -10.38 6.31
N SER A 113 6.13 -11.22 6.62
CA SER A 113 6.39 -12.45 5.86
C SER A 113 5.22 -13.43 5.95
N VAL A 114 4.58 -13.56 7.11
CA VAL A 114 3.36 -14.40 7.24
C VAL A 114 2.23 -13.93 6.31
N LEU A 115 2.10 -12.61 6.13
CA LEU A 115 1.11 -12.04 5.20
C LEU A 115 1.50 -12.28 3.73
N GLU A 116 2.79 -12.18 3.41
CA GLU A 116 3.32 -12.35 2.06
C GLU A 116 3.24 -13.81 1.58
N ASP A 117 3.55 -14.76 2.47
CA ASP A 117 3.60 -16.20 2.18
C ASP A 117 2.23 -16.90 2.35
N GLY A 118 1.26 -16.20 2.95
CA GLY A 118 -0.08 -16.70 3.22
C GLY A 118 -0.92 -16.95 1.97
N ALA A 119 -1.90 -17.86 2.07
CA ALA A 119 -2.81 -18.19 0.97
C ALA A 119 -3.76 -17.03 0.57
N CYS A 120 -3.89 -16.00 1.41
CA CYS A 120 -4.73 -14.84 1.12
C CYS A 120 -3.97 -13.82 0.26
N THR A 121 -4.23 -13.80 -1.04
CA THR A 121 -3.56 -12.88 -1.99
C THR A 121 -3.73 -11.40 -1.61
N ARG A 122 -4.84 -11.05 -0.97
CA ARG A 122 -5.14 -9.70 -0.49
C ARG A 122 -4.22 -9.27 0.66
N LEU A 123 -3.84 -10.20 1.54
CA LEU A 123 -2.86 -9.93 2.59
C LEU A 123 -1.42 -9.89 2.03
N ALA A 124 -1.13 -10.64 0.97
CA ALA A 124 0.14 -10.51 0.26
C ALA A 124 0.30 -9.13 -0.41
N GLU A 125 -0.79 -8.52 -0.88
CA GLU A 125 -0.78 -7.12 -1.36
C GLU A 125 -0.46 -6.14 -0.22
N VAL A 126 -1.08 -6.31 0.95
CA VAL A 126 -0.77 -5.52 2.16
C VAL A 126 0.72 -5.61 2.51
N ALA A 127 1.28 -6.82 2.52
CA ALA A 127 2.70 -7.03 2.84
C ALA A 127 3.64 -6.31 1.85
N LYS A 128 3.29 -6.32 0.56
CA LYS A 128 4.05 -5.62 -0.49
C LYS A 128 3.98 -4.11 -0.32
N GLU A 129 2.82 -3.57 0.00
CA GLU A 129 2.62 -2.13 0.18
C GLU A 129 3.29 -1.61 1.45
N ALA A 130 3.28 -2.42 2.53
CA ALA A 130 3.98 -2.12 3.76
C ALA A 130 5.52 -2.24 3.67
N ARG A 131 6.07 -2.83 2.59
CA ARG A 131 7.52 -3.02 2.41
C ARG A 131 8.30 -1.71 2.43
N ASN A 132 7.73 -0.67 1.84
CA ASN A 132 8.40 0.61 1.66
C ASN A 132 8.08 1.62 2.77
N VAL A 133 7.39 1.16 3.81
CA VAL A 133 7.11 1.97 4.99
C VAL A 133 8.43 2.17 5.74
N ARG A 134 9.04 3.34 5.54
CA ARG A 134 10.33 3.74 6.14
C ARG A 134 10.28 3.90 7.66
N LEU A 135 9.12 3.69 8.29
CA LEU A 135 8.91 3.91 9.71
C LEU A 135 9.73 3.00 10.63
N LEU A 136 10.40 1.98 10.11
CA LEU A 136 11.32 1.13 10.88
C LEU A 136 12.78 1.36 10.53
N GLU A 137 13.10 2.45 9.82
CA GLU A 137 14.49 2.90 9.72
C GLU A 137 15.06 3.16 11.13
N ARG A 138 16.35 2.87 11.31
CA ARG A 138 17.04 3.09 12.59
C ARG A 138 16.87 4.55 13.03
N GLY A 139 16.30 4.76 14.22
CA GLY A 139 16.14 6.08 14.84
C GLY A 139 14.77 6.73 14.64
N THR A 140 13.81 6.07 14.00
CA THR A 140 12.44 6.59 13.90
C THR A 140 11.72 6.56 15.26
N GLN A 141 10.82 7.53 15.45
CA GLN A 141 9.98 7.60 16.64
C GLN A 141 9.10 6.35 16.80
N LEU A 142 8.61 5.78 15.69
CA LEU A 142 7.81 4.56 15.74
C LEU A 142 8.57 3.41 16.41
N ARG A 143 9.80 3.13 15.97
CA ARG A 143 10.61 2.03 16.52
C ARG A 143 10.86 2.23 18.02
N GLN A 144 11.15 3.47 18.43
CA GLN A 144 11.36 3.79 19.84
C GLN A 144 10.08 3.55 20.66
N SER A 145 8.93 4.01 20.18
CA SER A 145 7.63 3.82 20.83
C SER A 145 7.22 2.35 20.90
N LEU A 146 7.45 1.54 19.86
CA LEU A 146 7.20 0.09 19.89
C LEU A 146 8.14 -0.62 20.88
N SER A 147 9.42 -0.23 20.91
CA SER A 147 10.38 -0.78 21.87
C SER A 147 10.04 -0.40 23.32
N GLN A 148 9.42 0.76 23.52
CA GLN A 148 8.93 1.21 24.83
C GLN A 148 7.68 0.45 25.24
N ASP A 149 6.70 0.31 24.33
CA ASP A 149 5.47 -0.45 24.55
C ASP A 149 5.76 -1.90 24.97
N TRP A 150 6.74 -2.53 24.32
CA TRP A 150 7.23 -3.86 24.70
C TRP A 150 7.77 -3.90 26.13
N ARG A 151 8.63 -2.95 26.49
CA ARG A 151 9.23 -2.90 27.84
C ARG A 151 8.19 -2.65 28.92
N ASP A 152 7.15 -1.87 28.62
CA ASP A 152 6.12 -1.49 29.59
C ASP A 152 5.05 -2.57 29.76
N THR A 153 4.72 -3.31 28.69
CA THR A 153 3.56 -4.21 28.68
C THR A 153 3.91 -5.69 28.45
N GLY A 154 5.18 -6.00 28.19
CA GLY A 154 5.62 -7.36 27.85
C GLY A 154 5.19 -7.83 26.45
N GLY A 155 4.77 -6.91 25.58
CA GLY A 155 4.33 -7.16 24.21
C GLY A 155 4.06 -5.86 23.47
N TYR A 156 3.62 -5.89 22.21
CA TYR A 156 3.23 -4.67 21.50
C TYR A 156 1.76 -4.33 21.70
N LYS A 157 1.28 -4.24 22.94
CA LYS A 157 -0.16 -4.13 23.25
C LYS A 157 -0.83 -2.88 22.67
N ASN A 158 -0.06 -1.83 22.37
CA ASN A 158 -0.54 -0.56 21.82
C ASN A 158 -0.02 -0.31 20.40
N ALA A 159 0.52 -1.31 19.71
CA ALA A 159 1.19 -1.15 18.40
C ALA A 159 0.39 -0.35 17.38
N LEU A 160 -0.93 -0.59 17.28
CA LEU A 160 -1.79 0.12 16.33
C LEU A 160 -1.90 1.61 16.66
N ALA A 161 -2.10 1.95 17.94
CA ALA A 161 -2.17 3.34 18.39
C ALA A 161 -0.82 4.05 18.22
N VAL A 162 0.26 3.38 18.59
CA VAL A 162 1.64 3.84 18.42
C VAL A 162 1.95 4.13 16.94
N THR A 163 1.54 3.23 16.04
CA THR A 163 1.72 3.38 14.59
C THR A 163 0.95 4.58 14.04
N ARG A 164 -0.34 4.71 14.38
CA ARG A 164 -1.16 5.86 14.00
C ARG A 164 -0.57 7.19 14.48
N GLN A 165 -0.14 7.24 15.74
CA GLN A 165 0.43 8.45 16.33
C GLN A 165 1.74 8.87 15.64
N ALA A 166 2.59 7.91 15.31
CA ALA A 166 3.84 8.16 14.59
C ALA A 166 3.58 8.78 13.21
N PHE A 167 2.57 8.28 12.48
CA PHE A 167 2.19 8.85 11.19
C PHE A 167 1.64 10.26 11.29
N VAL A 168 0.82 10.55 12.30
CA VAL A 168 0.30 11.91 12.53
C VAL A 168 1.46 12.87 12.79
N GLN A 169 2.43 12.48 13.61
CA GLN A 169 3.61 13.29 13.89
C GLN A 169 4.49 13.51 12.64
N GLU A 170 4.71 12.45 11.86
CA GLU A 170 5.47 12.54 10.61
C GLU A 170 4.76 13.45 9.60
N HIS A 171 3.43 13.35 9.49
CA HIS A 171 2.62 14.22 8.63
C HIS A 171 2.81 15.70 9.01
N PHE A 172 2.73 16.06 10.29
CA PHE A 172 2.93 17.43 10.73
C PHE A 172 4.39 17.91 10.56
N ALA A 173 5.37 17.04 10.78
CA ALA A 173 6.78 17.36 10.60
C ALA A 173 7.16 17.61 9.13
N THR A 174 6.46 16.97 8.20
CA THR A 174 6.71 17.06 6.74
C THR A 174 5.82 18.08 6.04
N ALA A 175 4.64 18.41 6.57
CA ALA A 175 3.68 19.35 5.96
C ALA A 175 4.24 20.76 5.69
N HIS A 176 5.34 21.15 6.35
CA HIS A 176 5.95 22.48 6.24
C HIS A 176 7.27 22.51 5.46
N LYS A 177 7.74 21.39 4.91
CA LYS A 177 8.99 21.35 4.14
C LYS A 177 8.68 21.17 2.66
N PRO A 178 9.26 21.99 1.76
CA PRO A 178 9.23 21.68 0.34
C PRO A 178 9.83 20.29 0.11
N GLU A 179 9.23 19.56 -0.83
CA GLU A 179 9.68 18.25 -1.26
C GLU A 179 11.19 18.26 -1.53
N SER A 180 11.94 17.38 -0.85
CA SER A 180 13.40 17.33 -0.95
C SER A 180 13.86 15.91 -1.22
N GLY A 181 14.92 15.77 -2.02
CA GLY A 181 15.39 14.46 -2.48
C GLY A 181 14.64 13.97 -3.72
N VAL A 182 14.43 12.66 -3.81
CA VAL A 182 13.70 12.02 -4.90
C VAL A 182 12.24 11.89 -4.47
N VAL A 183 11.29 12.21 -5.34
CA VAL A 183 9.87 12.06 -5.01
C VAL A 183 9.20 11.22 -6.09
N VAL A 184 8.54 10.16 -5.66
CA VAL A 184 7.83 9.22 -6.52
C VAL A 184 6.33 9.46 -6.32
N MET A 185 5.67 9.96 -7.36
CA MET A 185 4.24 10.22 -7.31
C MET A 185 3.60 10.00 -8.67
N ASN A 186 2.29 9.77 -8.68
CA ASN A 186 1.54 9.73 -9.92
C ASN A 186 1.43 11.15 -10.55
N MET A 187 1.09 11.19 -11.84
CA MET A 187 0.96 12.45 -12.60
C MET A 187 -0.07 13.41 -12.01
N HIS A 188 -1.14 12.88 -11.39
CA HIS A 188 -2.19 13.67 -10.77
C HIS A 188 -1.69 14.44 -9.54
N LYS A 189 -0.91 13.78 -8.66
CA LYS A 189 -0.34 14.36 -7.44
C LYS A 189 0.79 15.35 -7.70
N ALA A 190 1.43 15.27 -8.87
CA ALA A 190 2.45 16.22 -9.29
C ALA A 190 1.88 17.59 -9.72
N LYS A 191 0.56 17.67 -9.99
CA LYS A 191 -0.10 18.90 -10.43
C LYS A 191 0.09 20.01 -9.39
N GLY A 192 0.53 21.18 -9.85
CA GLY A 192 0.76 22.36 -8.99
C GLY A 192 2.10 22.37 -8.26
N LYS A 193 2.93 21.33 -8.41
CA LYS A 193 4.28 21.25 -7.82
C LYS A 193 5.36 21.60 -8.86
N GLN A 194 6.59 21.82 -8.42
CA GLN A 194 7.75 22.03 -9.30
C GLN A 194 8.98 21.32 -8.74
N PHE A 195 9.78 20.74 -9.62
CA PHE A 195 10.99 19.99 -9.32
C PHE A 195 12.13 20.49 -10.21
N ASP A 196 13.37 20.34 -9.77
CA ASP A 196 14.51 20.70 -10.60
C ASP A 196 14.57 19.77 -11.83
N GLU A 197 14.48 18.45 -11.60
CA GLU A 197 14.36 17.45 -12.65
C GLU A 197 13.12 16.55 -12.45
N VAL A 198 12.56 16.06 -13.55
CA VAL A 198 11.46 15.08 -13.56
C VAL A 198 11.83 13.88 -14.41
N ILE A 199 11.61 12.67 -13.86
CA ILE A 199 11.70 11.42 -14.60
C ILE A 199 10.28 10.86 -14.73
N ILE A 200 9.79 10.76 -15.96
CA ILE A 200 8.49 10.13 -16.27
C ILE A 200 8.76 8.69 -16.67
N PHE A 201 8.24 7.74 -15.89
CA PHE A 201 8.37 6.31 -16.14
C PHE A 201 6.97 5.69 -16.28
N GLU A 202 6.71 5.01 -17.39
CA GLU A 202 5.39 4.43 -17.70
C GLU A 202 5.25 2.95 -17.31
N GLY A 203 6.13 2.45 -16.44
CA GLY A 203 6.14 1.06 -16.01
C GLY A 203 6.62 0.07 -17.07
N TRP A 204 6.68 -1.20 -16.67
CA TRP A 204 7.01 -2.32 -17.55
C TRP A 204 5.72 -3.03 -17.99
N PRO A 205 5.63 -3.51 -19.24
CA PRO A 205 4.48 -4.28 -19.70
C PRO A 205 4.38 -5.62 -18.94
N LYS A 206 3.17 -5.95 -18.49
CA LYS A 206 2.83 -7.29 -18.00
C LYS A 206 2.80 -8.23 -19.19
N ARG A 207 3.47 -9.38 -19.05
CA ARG A 207 3.58 -10.38 -20.11
C ARG A 207 2.97 -11.71 -19.70
N TYR A 208 2.35 -12.39 -20.65
CA TYR A 208 1.93 -13.78 -20.54
C TYR A 208 2.35 -14.52 -21.80
N LYS A 209 3.13 -15.60 -21.65
CA LYS A 209 3.70 -16.36 -22.78
C LYS A 209 4.47 -15.49 -23.80
N GLY A 210 5.16 -14.45 -23.32
CA GLY A 210 5.94 -13.53 -24.15
C GLY A 210 5.14 -12.35 -24.73
N GLU A 211 3.81 -12.44 -24.77
CA GLU A 211 2.93 -11.40 -25.28
C GLU A 211 2.56 -10.37 -24.21
N ILE A 212 2.38 -9.12 -24.62
CA ILE A 212 1.99 -8.02 -23.74
C ILE A 212 0.49 -8.12 -23.47
N VAL A 213 0.12 -8.37 -22.22
CA VAL A 213 -1.29 -8.48 -21.78
C VAL A 213 -1.81 -7.20 -21.12
N GLY A 214 -0.94 -6.23 -20.87
CA GLY A 214 -1.32 -4.90 -20.41
C GLY A 214 -0.17 -4.18 -19.72
N ASN A 215 -0.34 -2.88 -19.51
CA ASN A 215 0.57 -2.09 -18.69
C ASN A 215 -0.27 -1.07 -17.90
N PRO A 216 -0.42 -1.24 -16.57
CA PRO A 216 -1.28 -0.39 -15.77
C PRO A 216 -0.74 1.04 -15.59
N ASP A 217 0.58 1.24 -15.72
CA ASP A 217 1.25 2.50 -15.42
C ASP A 217 1.50 3.35 -16.68
N ARG A 218 0.85 2.98 -17.80
CA ARG A 218 0.99 3.64 -19.10
C ARG A 218 0.64 5.13 -19.04
N ILE A 219 1.42 5.92 -19.78
CA ILE A 219 1.08 7.31 -20.10
C ILE A 219 -0.22 7.36 -20.94
N VAL A 220 -0.35 6.43 -21.90
CA VAL A 220 -1.53 6.28 -22.76
C VAL A 220 -2.15 4.91 -22.55
N GLY A 221 -3.40 4.89 -22.05
CA GLY A 221 -4.14 3.64 -21.86
C GLY A 221 -4.23 2.81 -23.15
N GLY A 222 -3.82 1.55 -23.07
CA GLY A 222 -3.79 0.62 -24.21
C GLY A 222 -2.71 0.91 -25.27
N ASN A 223 -1.95 1.99 -25.12
CA ASN A 223 -0.94 2.44 -26.08
C ASN A 223 -1.44 2.52 -27.52
N VAL A 224 -2.71 2.92 -27.70
CA VAL A 224 -3.33 3.05 -29.01
C VAL A 224 -3.31 4.52 -29.45
N ARG A 225 -2.77 4.78 -30.64
CA ARG A 225 -2.80 6.11 -31.26
C ARG A 225 -4.14 6.34 -31.96
N ALA A 226 -5.19 6.62 -31.18
CA ALA A 226 -6.54 6.85 -31.71
C ALA A 226 -7.16 8.15 -31.19
N GLY A 227 -7.81 8.90 -32.09
CA GLY A 227 -8.49 10.15 -31.79
C GLY A 227 -7.57 11.27 -31.29
N ALA A 228 -8.14 12.29 -30.65
CA ALA A 228 -7.39 13.47 -30.20
C ALA A 228 -6.45 13.19 -29.01
N MET A 229 -6.64 12.08 -28.29
CA MET A 229 -5.86 11.69 -27.10
C MET A 229 -5.75 12.81 -26.04
N THR A 230 -6.73 13.70 -25.97
CA THR A 230 -6.64 15.00 -25.29
C THR A 230 -6.24 14.85 -23.82
N GLN A 231 -6.84 13.91 -23.10
CA GLN A 231 -6.55 13.68 -21.69
C GLN A 231 -5.11 13.19 -21.47
N ALA A 232 -4.66 12.20 -22.26
CA ALA A 232 -3.32 11.65 -22.13
C ALA A 232 -2.26 12.69 -22.47
N ARG A 233 -2.46 13.45 -23.57
CA ARG A 233 -1.59 14.58 -23.95
C ARG A 233 -1.55 15.66 -22.87
N GLN A 234 -2.69 16.01 -22.29
CA GLN A 234 -2.77 17.02 -21.23
C GLN A 234 -2.04 16.55 -19.96
N ASN A 235 -2.29 15.32 -19.50
CA ASN A 235 -1.61 14.76 -18.34
C ASN A 235 -0.10 14.70 -18.57
N PHE A 236 0.33 14.22 -19.74
CA PHE A 236 1.73 14.18 -20.13
C PHE A 236 2.38 15.56 -20.14
N ARG A 237 1.73 16.56 -20.75
CA ARG A 237 2.19 17.96 -20.71
C ARG A 237 2.31 18.48 -19.27
N VAL A 238 1.32 18.21 -18.41
CA VAL A 238 1.38 18.63 -17.01
C VAL A 238 2.62 18.06 -16.34
N SER A 239 2.92 16.77 -16.52
CA SER A 239 4.11 16.13 -15.96
C SER A 239 5.42 16.71 -16.47
N VAL A 240 5.55 16.92 -17.79
CA VAL A 240 6.75 17.54 -18.39
C VAL A 240 6.99 18.94 -17.83
N THR A 241 5.92 19.74 -17.69
CA THR A 241 6.02 21.13 -17.18
C THR A 241 6.27 21.23 -15.67
N ARG A 242 6.42 20.11 -14.95
CA ARG A 242 6.83 20.16 -13.53
C ARG A 242 8.34 20.32 -13.38
N ALA A 243 9.13 19.99 -14.40
CA ALA A 243 10.58 20.16 -14.38
C ALA A 243 10.99 21.61 -14.64
N LYS A 244 11.95 22.12 -13.87
CA LYS A 244 12.58 23.43 -14.12
C LYS A 244 13.70 23.34 -15.14
N THR A 245 14.53 22.29 -15.08
CA THR A 245 15.73 22.17 -15.91
C THR A 245 15.66 20.99 -16.87
N ARG A 246 15.20 19.82 -16.42
CA ARG A 246 15.26 18.60 -17.24
C ARG A 246 14.06 17.68 -17.04
N THR A 247 13.51 17.20 -18.14
CA THR A 247 12.59 16.06 -18.15
C THR A 247 13.25 14.88 -18.86
N THR A 248 13.24 13.71 -18.22
CA THR A 248 13.63 12.43 -18.83
C THR A 248 12.38 11.57 -18.95
N ILE A 249 12.12 11.02 -20.13
CA ILE A 249 10.96 10.14 -20.36
C ILE A 249 11.49 8.73 -20.64
N MET A 250 10.99 7.76 -19.88
CA MET A 250 11.38 6.36 -19.98
C MET A 250 10.20 5.52 -20.44
N SER A 251 10.43 4.80 -21.54
CA SER A 251 9.44 3.98 -22.23
C SER A 251 10.04 2.59 -22.54
N PRO A 252 9.27 1.49 -22.45
CA PRO A 252 9.74 0.18 -22.86
C PRO A 252 10.14 0.15 -24.34
N ASN A 253 11.33 -0.37 -24.65
CA ASN A 253 11.88 -0.33 -26.01
C ASN A 253 11.05 -1.13 -27.03
N ASP A 254 10.42 -2.22 -26.59
CA ASP A 254 9.60 -3.09 -27.45
C ASP A 254 8.11 -2.77 -27.41
N ASP A 255 7.74 -1.66 -26.75
CA ASP A 255 6.36 -1.23 -26.57
C ASP A 255 6.28 0.28 -26.30
N VAL A 256 6.97 1.04 -27.15
CA VAL A 256 7.18 2.48 -26.98
C VAL A 256 5.85 3.24 -26.91
N CYS A 257 5.74 4.21 -26.01
CA CYS A 257 4.56 5.06 -25.88
C CYS A 257 4.27 5.77 -27.21
N VAL A 258 3.02 5.68 -27.67
CA VAL A 258 2.57 6.31 -28.93
C VAL A 258 2.70 7.83 -28.97
N LEU A 259 2.89 8.51 -27.83
CA LEU A 259 3.18 9.96 -27.79
C LEU A 259 4.66 10.29 -28.07
N LEU A 260 5.55 9.30 -28.04
CA LEU A 260 6.98 9.44 -28.28
C LEU A 260 7.39 9.01 -29.69
N LEU A 261 6.50 8.31 -30.39
CA LEU A 261 6.70 7.95 -31.78
C LEU A 261 6.55 9.20 -32.66
N SER A 262 7.41 9.31 -33.65
CA SER A 262 7.33 10.38 -34.65
C SER A 262 6.08 10.20 -35.52
N ASP A 263 5.54 11.31 -36.00
CA ASP A 263 4.53 11.29 -37.04
C ASP A 263 5.27 11.02 -38.36
N GLU A 264 5.17 9.78 -38.86
CA GLU A 264 5.41 9.52 -40.29
C GLU A 264 4.30 10.14 -41.15
#